data_AF-A0A8C9UJF1-F1
#
_entry.id   AF-A0A8C9UJF1-F1
#
_cell.length_a   1.000
_cell.length_b   1.000
_cell.length_c   1.000
_cell.angle_alpha   90.00
_cell.angle_beta   90.00
_cell.angle_gamma   90.00
#
_symmetry.space_group_name_H-M   'P 1'
#
loop_
_entity.id
_entity.type
_entity.pdbx_description
1 polymer ?
#
loop_
_entity_poly.entity_id
_entity_poly.type
_entity_poly.pdbx_seq_one_letter_code
_entity_poly.pdbx_strand_id
1 'polypeptide(L)'
;QFDIECDKTAKDDSAPREKSQKAIQDEIRSVIRQITATVTFLPLLEVSCSFDLLIYTDKDLVVPEKWEESGPQFITNSEEVRLRSFTTTIHKVNSMVAYKIPVND
;
A
#
# COMPACT_ATOMS: atom_id res chain seq x y z
N GLN A 1 -0.52 1.62 -4.26
CA GLN A 1 -1.46 0.84 -3.44
C GLN A 1 -0.71 -0.02 -2.44
N PHE A 2 -1.22 -0.09 -1.22
CA PHE A 2 -0.82 -1.07 -0.21
C PHE A 2 -2.01 -2.00 0.03
N ASP A 3 -1.85 -3.27 -0.27
CA ASP A 3 -2.86 -4.30 -0.05
C ASP A 3 -2.50 -5.09 1.22
N ILE A 4 -3.44 -5.18 2.16
CA ILE A 4 -3.20 -5.69 3.51
C ILE A 4 -3.95 -7.01 3.68
N GLU A 5 -3.19 -8.09 3.72
CA GLU A 5 -3.69 -9.40 4.12
C GLU A 5 -3.55 -9.54 5.65
N CYS A 6 -4.61 -9.99 6.33
CA CYS A 6 -4.61 -10.22 7.78
C CYS A 6 -4.93 -11.69 8.10
N ASP A 7 -4.13 -12.27 8.99
CA ASP A 7 -4.41 -13.57 9.59
C ASP A 7 -5.56 -13.46 10.58
N LYS A 8 -6.76 -13.83 10.13
CA LYS A 8 -8.00 -13.81 10.91
C LYS A 8 -8.01 -14.78 12.10
N THR A 9 -7.00 -15.66 12.22
CA THR A 9 -6.87 -16.57 13.36
C THR A 9 -6.11 -15.95 14.53
N ALA A 10 -5.38 -14.85 14.30
CA ALA A 10 -4.73 -14.09 15.36
C ALA A 10 -5.77 -13.36 16.22
N LYS A 11 -5.78 -13.68 17.50
CA LYS A 11 -6.66 -13.09 18.52
C LYS A 11 -5.81 -12.56 19.67
N ASP A 12 -6.38 -11.73 20.53
CA ASP A 12 -5.66 -11.14 21.68
C ASP A 12 -5.10 -12.20 22.65
N ASP A 13 -5.72 -13.39 22.69
CA ASP A 13 -5.31 -14.54 23.51
C ASP A 13 -4.36 -15.51 22.76
N SER A 14 -4.04 -15.24 21.49
CA SER A 14 -3.13 -16.09 20.72
C SER A 14 -1.68 -15.95 21.19
N ALA A 15 -0.92 -17.04 21.13
CA ALA A 15 0.50 -17.01 21.44
C ALA A 15 1.22 -16.01 20.51
N PRO A 16 2.14 -15.17 21.03
CA PRO A 16 2.88 -14.22 20.21
C PRO A 16 3.56 -14.92 19.05
N ARG A 17 3.41 -14.37 17.85
CA ARG A 17 4.10 -14.90 16.68
C ARG A 17 5.59 -14.63 16.79
N GLU A 18 6.41 -15.64 16.50
CA GLU A 18 7.85 -15.52 16.57
C GLU A 18 8.43 -14.85 15.31
N LYS A 19 8.55 -13.52 15.35
CA LYS A 19 9.36 -12.76 14.41
C LYS A 19 9.98 -11.55 15.11
N SER A 20 11.30 -11.40 14.98
CA SER A 20 11.99 -10.31 15.66
C SER A 20 11.63 -8.96 15.02
N GLN A 21 11.55 -7.91 15.85
CA GLN A 21 11.32 -6.55 15.39
C GLN A 21 12.38 -6.12 14.36
N LYS A 22 13.64 -6.56 14.55
CA LYS A 22 14.72 -6.31 13.60
C LYS A 22 14.44 -6.90 12.22
N ALA A 23 13.97 -8.14 12.13
CA ALA A 23 13.64 -8.76 10.85
C ALA A 23 12.49 -8.00 10.14
N ILE A 24 11.45 -7.62 10.89
CA ILE A 24 10.32 -6.83 10.37
C ILE A 24 10.81 -5.47 9.85
N GLN A 25 11.62 -4.76 10.62
CA GLN A 25 12.17 -3.46 10.22
C GLN A 25 13.11 -3.55 9.02
N ASP A 26 13.89 -4.62 8.92
CA ASP A 26 14.77 -4.85 7.77
C ASP A 26 13.96 -5.07 6.48
N GLU A 27 12.82 -5.76 6.55
CA GLU A 27 11.87 -5.87 5.43
C GLU A 27 11.22 -4.53 5.07
N ILE A 28 10.70 -3.79 6.07
CA ILE A 28 10.10 -2.46 5.86
C ILE A 28 11.13 -1.52 5.22
N ARG A 29 12.38 -1.52 5.69
CA ARG A 29 13.46 -0.70 5.10
C ARG A 29 13.64 -1.00 3.62
N SER A 30 13.54 -2.27 3.23
CA SER A 30 13.61 -2.66 1.82
C SER A 30 12.47 -2.07 0.99
N VAL A 31 11.25 -2.05 1.54
CA VAL A 31 10.07 -1.46 0.86
C VAL A 31 10.23 0.04 0.72
N ILE A 32 10.62 0.76 1.78
CA ILE A 32 10.85 2.21 1.74
C ILE A 32 11.91 2.58 0.69
N ARG A 33 13.02 1.83 0.63
CA ARG A 33 14.05 2.05 -0.40
C ARG A 33 13.50 1.81 -1.81
N GLN A 34 12.65 0.80 -2.00
CA GLN A 34 12.04 0.54 -3.29
C GLN A 34 11.04 1.63 -3.69
N ILE A 35 10.25 2.18 -2.76
CA ILE A 35 9.36 3.31 -3.06
C ILE A 35 10.15 4.46 -3.68
N THR A 36 11.28 4.84 -3.07
CA THR A 36 12.16 5.89 -3.63
C THR A 36 12.79 5.45 -4.96
N ALA A 37 13.25 4.20 -5.07
CA ALA A 37 13.88 3.70 -6.30
C ALA A 37 12.88 3.62 -7.47
N THR A 38 11.63 3.27 -7.22
CA THR A 38 10.61 3.14 -8.27
C THR A 38 10.37 4.46 -8.99
N VAL A 39 10.52 5.61 -8.31
CA VAL A 39 10.38 6.94 -8.91
C VAL A 39 11.33 7.14 -10.10
N THR A 40 12.51 6.51 -10.12
CA THR A 40 13.44 6.65 -11.25
C THR A 40 13.01 5.92 -12.51
N PHE A 41 12.01 5.05 -12.42
CA PHE A 41 11.44 4.31 -13.55
C PHE A 41 10.07 4.85 -13.99
N LEU A 42 9.51 5.80 -13.23
CA LEU A 42 8.25 6.45 -13.58
C LEU A 42 8.51 7.59 -14.57
N PRO A 43 7.52 7.95 -15.41
CA PRO A 43 7.59 9.14 -16.24
C PRO A 43 7.91 10.39 -15.41
N LEU A 44 8.61 11.35 -16.02
CA LEU A 44 8.89 12.63 -15.38
C LEU A 44 7.59 13.36 -15.05
N LEU A 45 7.47 13.81 -13.81
CA LEU A 45 6.32 14.56 -13.32
C LEU A 45 6.64 16.05 -13.34
N GLU A 46 6.16 16.77 -14.36
CA GLU A 46 6.43 18.20 -14.57
C GLU A 46 5.30 19.12 -14.12
N VAL A 47 4.21 18.55 -13.61
CA VAL A 47 3.02 19.28 -13.14
C VAL A 47 2.90 19.17 -11.62
N SER A 48 2.32 20.20 -11.00
CA SER A 48 1.94 20.12 -9.58
C SER A 48 0.76 19.17 -9.40
N CYS A 49 0.82 18.34 -8.37
CA CYS A 49 -0.23 17.38 -8.03
C CYS A 49 -0.69 17.57 -6.57
N SER A 50 -1.95 17.19 -6.31
CA SER A 50 -2.47 16.91 -4.98
C SER A 50 -2.44 15.39 -4.73
N PHE A 51 -2.74 14.96 -3.50
CA PHE A 51 -2.91 13.55 -3.18
C PHE A 51 -4.18 13.34 -2.36
N ASP A 52 -4.79 12.18 -2.55
CA ASP A 52 -5.89 11.66 -1.75
C ASP A 52 -5.44 10.35 -1.07
N LEU A 53 -5.91 10.10 0.16
CA LEU A 53 -5.66 8.86 0.88
C LEU A 53 -6.96 8.08 1.02
N LEU A 54 -7.08 6.97 0.28
CA LEU A 54 -8.24 6.09 0.31
C LEU A 54 -7.94 4.85 1.18
N ILE A 55 -8.85 4.52 2.09
CA ILE A 55 -8.79 3.30 2.90
C ILE A 55 -9.98 2.41 2.53
N TYR A 56 -9.70 1.28 1.90
CA TYR A 56 -10.70 0.28 1.58
C TYR A 56 -10.90 -0.64 2.78
N THR A 57 -12.14 -0.73 3.26
CA THR A 57 -12.51 -1.49 4.45
C THR A 57 -13.55 -2.56 4.11
N ASP A 58 -13.88 -3.41 5.08
CA ASP A 58 -15.02 -4.31 4.96
C ASP A 58 -16.31 -3.50 4.78
N LYS A 59 -17.21 -3.97 3.92
CA LYS A 59 -18.40 -3.21 3.48
C LYS A 59 -19.39 -2.88 4.60
N ASP A 60 -19.31 -3.60 5.71
CA ASP A 60 -20.16 -3.48 6.90
C ASP A 60 -19.51 -2.64 8.01
N LEU A 61 -18.33 -2.06 7.76
CA LEU A 61 -17.69 -1.17 8.73
C LEU A 61 -18.46 0.14 8.88
N VAL A 62 -18.71 0.54 10.13
CA VAL A 62 -19.34 1.83 10.43
C VAL A 62 -18.36 2.96 10.17
N VAL A 63 -18.72 3.89 9.28
CA VAL A 63 -17.91 5.07 8.96
C VAL A 63 -17.83 6.02 10.16
N PRO A 64 -16.63 6.35 10.67
CA PRO A 64 -16.49 7.30 11.78
C PRO A 64 -16.88 8.73 11.39
N GLU A 65 -17.26 9.57 12.35
CA GLU A 65 -17.83 10.92 12.12
C GLU A 65 -17.03 11.85 11.19
N LYS A 66 -15.69 11.77 11.23
CA LYS A 66 -14.80 12.63 10.41
C LYS A 66 -14.38 12.00 9.08
N TRP A 67 -14.91 10.82 8.77
CA TRP A 67 -14.64 10.09 7.54
C TRP A 67 -15.87 10.11 6.64
N GLU A 68 -15.64 9.92 5.35
CA GLU A 68 -16.70 9.87 4.34
C GLU A 68 -16.47 8.69 3.40
N GLU A 69 -17.56 8.21 2.80
CA GLU A 69 -17.47 7.26 1.69
C GLU A 69 -17.01 8.00 0.43
N SER A 70 -15.92 7.54 -0.16
CA SER A 70 -15.34 8.14 -1.36
C SER A 70 -15.57 7.28 -2.60
N GLY A 71 -15.51 7.91 -3.78
CA GLY A 71 -15.37 7.19 -5.04
C GLY A 71 -14.00 6.46 -5.16
N PRO A 72 -13.87 5.50 -6.09
CA PRO A 72 -12.68 4.64 -6.20
C PRO A 72 -11.45 5.26 -6.89
N GLN A 73 -11.53 6.52 -7.34
CA GLN A 73 -10.45 7.26 -8.04
C GLN A 73 -9.72 6.40 -9.10
N PHE A 74 -10.47 5.89 -10.08
CA PHE A 74 -9.93 5.00 -11.11
C PHE A 74 -8.86 5.68 -11.98
N ILE A 75 -7.75 4.97 -12.19
CA ILE A 75 -6.73 5.31 -13.18
C ILE A 75 -6.90 4.41 -14.41
N THR A 76 -6.90 5.02 -15.60
CA THR A 76 -6.98 4.31 -16.89
C THR A 76 -5.67 4.49 -17.66
N ASN A 77 -5.36 3.58 -18.59
CA ASN A 77 -4.12 3.61 -19.37
C ASN A 77 -2.87 3.58 -18.47
N SER A 78 -2.87 2.66 -17.50
CA SER A 78 -1.81 2.53 -16.50
C SER A 78 -0.99 1.26 -16.68
N GLU A 79 0.29 1.36 -16.36
CA GLU A 79 1.17 0.22 -16.13
C GLU A 79 1.42 0.04 -14.63
N GLU A 80 1.80 -1.17 -14.23
CA GLU A 80 2.02 -1.53 -12.82
C GLU A 80 3.48 -1.88 -12.52
N VAL A 81 3.99 -1.35 -11.42
CA VAL A 81 5.25 -1.81 -10.81
C VAL A 81 4.94 -2.43 -9.46
N ARG A 82 5.24 -3.72 -9.32
CA ARG A 82 5.13 -4.43 -8.04
C ARG A 82 6.39 -4.25 -7.22
N LEU A 83 6.21 -3.88 -5.96
CA LEU A 83 7.28 -3.73 -4.98
C LEU A 83 7.31 -4.94 -4.06
N ARG A 84 8.35 -5.03 -3.24
CA ARG A 84 8.49 -6.06 -2.20
C ARG A 84 7.34 -5.94 -1.20
N SER A 85 6.89 -7.08 -0.70
CA SER A 85 6.02 -7.17 0.47
C SER A 85 6.84 -7.25 1.75
N PHE A 86 6.23 -6.89 2.88
CA PHE A 86 6.74 -7.22 4.22
C PHE A 86 5.63 -7.87 5.06
N THR A 87 6.00 -8.59 6.12
CA THR A 87 5.01 -9.20 7.01
C THR A 87 5.42 -9.17 8.47
N THR A 88 4.45 -9.00 9.36
CA THR A 88 4.59 -9.22 10.80
C THR A 88 4.18 -10.63 11.22
N THR A 89 3.87 -11.51 10.26
CA THR A 89 3.20 -12.82 10.38
C THR A 89 1.71 -12.76 10.73
N ILE A 90 1.22 -11.63 11.23
CA ILE A 90 -0.21 -11.34 11.42
C ILE A 90 -0.73 -10.55 10.22
N HIS A 91 -0.02 -9.48 9.86
CA HIS A 91 -0.33 -8.68 8.70
C HIS A 91 0.76 -8.90 7.63
N LYS A 92 0.35 -8.98 6.38
CA LYS A 92 1.24 -8.93 5.22
C LYS A 92 0.80 -7.78 4.34
N VAL A 93 1.74 -6.93 3.99
CA VAL A 93 1.49 -5.75 3.15
C VAL A 93 2.16 -5.97 1.80
N ASN A 94 1.35 -6.10 0.76
CA ASN A 94 1.83 -6.06 -0.62
C ASN A 94 1.83 -4.61 -1.11
N SER A 95 2.87 -4.22 -1.84
CA SER A 95 3.03 -2.84 -2.31
C SER A 95 3.12 -2.83 -3.84
N MET A 96 2.44 -1.89 -4.49
CA MET A 96 2.53 -1.66 -5.93
C MET A 96 2.23 -0.20 -6.27
N VAL A 97 2.62 0.24 -7.46
CA VAL A 97 2.20 1.51 -8.03
C VAL A 97 1.62 1.26 -9.41
N ALA A 98 0.44 1.84 -9.67
CA ALA A 98 -0.12 1.97 -11.00
C ALA A 98 0.10 3.42 -11.46
N TYR A 99 0.73 3.61 -12.62
CA TYR A 99 1.03 4.94 -13.16
C TYR A 99 0.53 5.05 -14.59
N LYS A 100 -0.05 6.20 -14.94
CA LYS A 100 -0.58 6.46 -16.28
C LYS A 100 0.57 6.66 -17.28
N ILE A 101 0.45 6.07 -18.46
CA ILE A 101 1.39 6.30 -19.56
C ILE A 101 1.11 7.67 -20.20
N PRO A 102 2.10 8.58 -20.27
CA PRO A 102 1.94 9.86 -20.96
C PRO A 102 1.64 9.66 -22.45
N VAL A 103 0.88 10.59 -23.01
CA VAL A 103 0.63 10.65 -24.45
C VAL A 103 1.69 11.58 -25.07
N ASN A 104 2.20 11.21 -26.24
CA ASN A 104 3.04 12.12 -27.03
C ASN A 104 2.12 13.11 -27.75
N ASP A 105 1.92 14.27 -27.15
CA ASP A 105 1.22 15.41 -27.76
C ASP A 105 2.18 16.31 -28.56
#